data_AF-A0AAV2IGU7-F1
#
_entry.id   AF-A0AAV2IGU7-F1
#
_cell.length_a   1.000
_cell.length_b   1.000
_cell.length_c   1.000
_cell.angle_alpha   90.00
_cell.angle_beta   90.00
_cell.angle_gamma   90.00
#
_symmetry.space_group_name_H-M   'P 1'
#
loop_
_entity.id
_entity.type
_entity.pdbx_description
1 polymer ?
#
loop_
_entity_poly.entity_id
_entity_poly.type
_entity_poly.pdbx_seq_one_letter_code
_entity_poly.pdbx_strand_id
1 'polypeptide(L)'
;DGNDTTCAALTGSSFSLNVTWSSTVYFTWLRIIISNELRKESISIKFPDDVTTQNGECKNVFVDKITMDIYCNISKPIQGIILNGSSVNTLCSLYICKGRNVALKQPTTQTSNYVNLIFPSSNAVDGNSSWDNGFCTHTKGEGESAPTWTLSFKSLVTVASYTIYNRVD
;
A
#
# COMPACT_ATOMS: atom_id res chain seq x y z
N ASP A 1 -9.25 -15.54 -1.53
CA ASP A 1 -10.73 -15.56 -1.63
C ASP A 1 -11.42 -14.74 -0.53
N GLY A 2 -10.67 -14.05 0.34
CA GLY A 2 -11.24 -13.33 1.48
C GLY A 2 -11.58 -14.24 2.67
N ASN A 3 -11.13 -15.50 2.64
CA ASN A 3 -11.33 -16.46 3.71
C ASN A 3 -9.98 -17.04 4.19
N ASP A 4 -9.65 -16.76 5.44
CA ASP A 4 -8.39 -17.21 6.06
C ASP A 4 -8.32 -18.71 6.32
N THR A 5 -9.40 -19.46 6.10
CA THR A 5 -9.42 -20.93 6.27
C THR A 5 -9.22 -21.70 4.96
N THR A 6 -9.24 -21.04 3.79
CA THR A 6 -9.05 -21.71 2.51
C THR A 6 -7.58 -21.71 2.14
N CYS A 7 -6.96 -22.88 2.05
CA CYS A 7 -5.51 -22.98 1.87
C CYS A 7 -5.10 -23.47 0.47
N ALA A 8 -3.99 -22.91 -0.02
CA ALA A 8 -3.42 -23.24 -1.31
C ALA A 8 -2.81 -24.64 -1.27
N ALA A 9 -3.28 -25.52 -2.14
CA ALA A 9 -2.67 -26.83 -2.35
C ALA A 9 -1.50 -26.74 -3.34
N LEU A 10 -0.39 -26.10 -2.93
CA LEU A 10 0.80 -25.99 -3.79
C LEU A 10 1.53 -27.33 -3.85
N THR A 11 1.55 -27.96 -5.02
CA THR A 11 2.22 -29.25 -5.29
C THR A 11 3.62 -29.02 -5.89
N GLY A 12 4.65 -29.64 -5.33
CA GLY A 12 6.04 -29.53 -5.83
C GLY A 12 7.13 -29.76 -4.78
N SER A 13 8.38 -29.92 -5.22
CA SER A 13 9.56 -30.17 -4.37
C SER A 13 10.24 -28.89 -3.86
N SER A 14 10.02 -27.73 -4.49
CA SER A 14 10.46 -26.42 -4.02
C SER A 14 9.25 -25.53 -3.79
N PHE A 15 8.92 -25.26 -2.52
CA PHE A 15 7.78 -24.43 -2.15
C PHE A 15 8.15 -22.95 -2.30
N SER A 16 7.87 -22.42 -3.48
CA SER A 16 8.06 -21.01 -3.83
C SER A 16 6.76 -20.44 -4.38
N LEU A 17 6.40 -19.23 -3.94
CA LEU A 17 5.27 -18.46 -4.46
C LEU A 17 5.79 -17.12 -4.97
N ASN A 18 5.62 -16.88 -6.27
CA ASN A 18 5.95 -15.61 -6.89
C ASN A 18 4.67 -14.79 -7.08
N VAL A 19 4.66 -13.58 -6.53
CA VAL A 19 3.55 -12.62 -6.66
C VAL A 19 4.09 -11.38 -7.36
N THR A 20 3.50 -11.02 -8.49
CA THR A 20 3.90 -9.85 -9.28
C THR A 20 2.72 -8.91 -9.53
N TRP A 21 3.03 -7.64 -9.74
CA TRP A 21 2.07 -6.59 -10.06
C TRP A 21 2.39 -5.97 -11.43
N SER A 22 1.36 -5.37 -12.05
CA SER A 22 1.53 -4.63 -13.31
C SER A 22 2.31 -3.32 -13.16
N SER A 23 2.35 -2.75 -11.96
CA SER A 23 3.11 -1.55 -11.62
C SER A 23 3.88 -1.72 -10.31
N THR A 24 4.92 -0.91 -10.12
CA THR A 24 5.72 -0.93 -8.89
C THR A 24 4.95 -0.33 -7.72
N VAL A 25 5.16 -0.88 -6.52
CA VAL A 25 4.46 -0.48 -5.29
C VAL A 25 5.44 -0.26 -4.15
N TYR A 26 5.16 0.69 -3.27
CA TYR A 26 5.88 0.85 -2.01
C TYR A 26 5.37 -0.20 -1.01
N PHE A 27 6.16 -1.25 -0.81
CA PHE A 27 5.89 -2.27 0.19
C PHE A 27 6.11 -1.70 1.59
N THR A 28 5.22 -2.05 2.52
CA THR A 28 5.39 -1.69 3.94
C THR A 28 5.51 -2.94 4.80
N TRP A 29 4.55 -3.83 4.70
CA TRP A 29 4.54 -5.11 5.39
C TRP A 29 3.58 -6.07 4.68
N LEU A 30 3.61 -7.33 5.10
CA LEU A 30 2.62 -8.31 4.70
C LEU A 30 2.18 -9.16 5.89
N ARG A 31 1.00 -9.76 5.78
CA ARG A 31 0.50 -10.79 6.70
C ARG A 31 0.40 -12.11 5.97
N ILE A 32 0.87 -13.16 6.64
CA ILE A 32 0.75 -14.55 6.23
C ILE A 32 -0.12 -15.27 7.24
N ILE A 33 -1.06 -16.06 6.76
CA ILE A 33 -1.83 -17.03 7.54
C ILE A 33 -1.64 -18.39 6.89
N ILE A 34 -1.28 -19.40 7.69
CA ILE A 34 -1.09 -20.78 7.25
C ILE A 34 -1.99 -21.75 8.03
N SER A 35 -2.18 -22.96 7.53
CA SER A 35 -2.97 -24.00 8.20
C SER A 35 -2.20 -24.78 9.28
N ASN A 36 -0.87 -24.71 9.25
CA ASN A 36 0.02 -25.42 10.17
C ASN A 36 0.67 -24.47 11.18
N GLU A 37 1.33 -25.01 12.21
CA GLU A 37 2.08 -24.18 13.16
C GLU A 37 3.33 -23.58 12.50
N LEU A 38 3.43 -22.25 12.56
CA LEU A 38 4.57 -21.49 12.09
C LEU A 38 5.82 -21.85 12.89
N ARG A 39 6.93 -22.06 12.18
CA ARG A 39 8.25 -22.26 12.78
C ARG A 39 9.15 -21.11 12.36
N LYS A 40 10.16 -20.82 13.17
CA LYS A 40 11.20 -19.88 12.78
C LYS A 40 11.82 -20.33 11.45
N GLU A 41 12.02 -19.39 10.53
CA GLU A 41 12.63 -19.62 9.20
C GLU A 41 11.83 -20.56 8.26
N SER A 42 10.57 -20.90 8.58
CA SER A 42 9.76 -21.72 7.67
C SER A 42 9.25 -20.99 6.43
N ILE A 43 9.33 -19.65 6.44
CA ILE A 43 9.05 -18.76 5.31
C ILE A 43 10.11 -17.65 5.29
N SER A 44 10.62 -17.39 4.10
CA SER A 44 11.48 -16.26 3.76
C SER A 44 10.87 -15.48 2.60
N ILE A 45 11.11 -14.18 2.58
CA ILE A 45 10.69 -13.29 1.50
C ILE A 45 11.94 -12.81 0.73
N LYS A 46 11.78 -12.62 -0.57
CA LYS A 46 12.75 -11.96 -1.45
C LYS A 46 12.03 -10.96 -2.34
N PHE A 47 12.75 -9.92 -2.75
CA PHE A 47 12.28 -8.91 -3.68
C PHE A 47 13.03 -9.07 -5.01
N PRO A 48 12.36 -9.38 -6.14
CA PRO A 48 13.03 -9.58 -7.42
C PRO A 48 13.88 -8.39 -7.88
N ASP A 49 13.44 -7.18 -7.53
CA ASP A 49 14.04 -5.91 -8.01
C ASP A 49 15.10 -5.34 -7.05
N ASP A 50 15.26 -5.93 -5.85
CA ASP A 50 16.23 -5.46 -4.86
C ASP A 50 17.56 -6.22 -5.01
N VAL A 51 18.49 -5.59 -5.73
CA VAL A 51 19.84 -6.12 -6.03
C VAL A 51 20.80 -5.91 -4.84
N THR A 52 20.38 -5.21 -3.78
CA THR A 52 21.24 -5.02 -2.62
C THR A 52 21.31 -6.30 -1.79
N THR A 53 22.52 -6.69 -1.39
CA THR A 53 22.87 -7.92 -0.65
C THR A 53 22.21 -8.03 0.72
N GLN A 54 21.43 -7.03 1.13
CA GLN A 54 20.50 -7.14 2.22
C GLN A 54 19.12 -7.28 1.60
N ASN A 55 18.62 -8.52 1.56
CA ASN A 55 17.20 -8.81 1.58
C ASN A 55 16.59 -7.83 2.61
N GLY A 56 16.00 -6.70 2.16
CA GLY A 56 15.89 -5.49 2.99
C GLY A 56 15.39 -5.83 4.39
N GLU A 57 16.12 -5.44 5.45
CA GLU A 57 16.03 -6.04 6.78
C GLU A 57 14.59 -6.38 7.18
N CYS A 58 14.21 -7.63 6.93
CA CYS A 58 12.85 -8.09 7.16
C CYS A 58 12.76 -8.58 8.60
N LYS A 59 11.83 -8.02 9.36
CA LYS A 59 11.49 -8.44 10.70
C LYS A 59 10.20 -9.25 10.67
N ASN A 60 10.32 -10.50 11.09
CA ASN A 60 9.18 -11.40 11.30
C ASN A 60 8.59 -11.16 12.69
N VAL A 61 7.28 -11.01 12.76
CA VAL A 61 6.50 -10.83 13.99
C VAL A 61 5.41 -11.90 14.01
N PHE A 62 5.54 -12.86 14.92
CA PHE A 62 4.51 -13.89 15.13
C PHE A 62 3.37 -13.26 15.92
N VAL A 63 2.21 -13.15 15.30
CA VAL A 63 0.98 -12.65 15.96
C VAL A 63 0.38 -13.77 16.79
N ASP A 64 0.36 -14.98 16.25
CA ASP A 64 -0.03 -16.22 16.92
C ASP A 64 0.69 -17.41 16.26
N LYS A 65 0.19 -18.64 16.48
CA LYS A 65 0.79 -19.87 15.95
C LYS A 65 0.66 -20.06 14.45
N ILE A 66 -0.26 -19.37 13.80
CA ILE A 66 -0.60 -19.52 12.38
C ILE A 66 -0.49 -18.21 11.60
N THR A 67 -0.43 -17.07 12.30
CA THR A 67 -0.37 -15.72 11.74
C THR A 67 1.00 -15.07 11.97
N MET A 68 1.63 -14.59 10.90
CA MET A 68 2.88 -13.84 10.96
C MET A 68 2.82 -12.58 10.11
N ASP A 69 3.28 -11.48 10.68
CA ASP A 69 3.51 -10.23 9.98
C ASP A 69 5.00 -10.11 9.62
N ILE A 70 5.29 -9.75 8.38
CA ILE A 70 6.65 -9.49 7.92
C ILE A 70 6.76 -8.02 7.55
N TYR A 71 7.57 -7.28 8.29
CA TYR A 71 7.91 -5.87 8.01
C TYR A 71 9.26 -5.84 7.32
N CYS A 72 9.39 -5.16 6.19
CA CYS A 72 10.67 -5.03 5.50
C CYS A 72 10.95 -3.56 5.23
N ASN A 73 12.18 -3.13 5.52
CA ASN A 73 12.62 -1.77 5.24
C ASN A 73 13.19 -1.73 3.81
N ILE A 74 12.35 -1.38 2.84
CA ILE A 74 12.74 -1.30 1.42
C ILE A 74 12.85 0.16 1.00
N SER A 75 13.95 0.49 0.31
CA SER A 75 14.24 1.86 -0.14
C SER A 75 13.61 2.22 -1.49
N LYS A 76 13.16 1.22 -2.26
CA LYS A 76 12.65 1.37 -3.62
C LYS A 76 11.30 0.66 -3.78
N PRO A 77 10.43 1.16 -4.67
CA PRO A 77 9.20 0.46 -5.00
C PRO A 77 9.54 -0.86 -5.73
N ILE A 78 8.77 -1.91 -5.46
CA ILE A 78 8.98 -3.27 -5.95
C ILE A 78 7.83 -3.68 -6.90
N GLN A 79 8.11 -4.53 -7.88
CA GLN A 79 7.12 -5.09 -8.80
C GLN A 79 6.63 -6.48 -8.38
N GLY A 80 7.28 -7.11 -7.40
CA GLY A 80 6.83 -8.39 -6.88
C GLY A 80 7.51 -8.80 -5.58
N ILE A 81 7.05 -9.92 -5.03
CA ILE A 81 7.67 -10.63 -3.93
C ILE A 81 7.77 -12.11 -4.27
N ILE A 82 8.78 -12.76 -3.71
CA ILE A 82 8.93 -14.21 -3.77
C ILE A 82 8.95 -14.74 -2.34
N LEU A 83 7.96 -15.55 -1.98
CA LEU A 83 7.96 -16.31 -0.73
C LEU A 83 8.58 -17.68 -0.97
N ASN A 84 9.53 -18.08 -0.13
CA ASN A 84 10.15 -19.40 -0.18
C ASN A 84 10.12 -20.05 1.20
N GLY A 85 9.88 -21.35 1.26
CA GLY A 85 10.04 -22.12 2.49
C GLY A 85 8.97 -23.20 2.67
N SER A 86 9.21 -24.08 3.64
CA SER A 86 8.40 -25.29 3.83
C SER A 86 6.94 -25.01 4.18
N SER A 87 6.62 -23.86 4.77
CA SER A 87 5.24 -23.50 5.12
C SER A 87 4.46 -22.83 3.99
N VAL A 88 5.09 -22.52 2.85
CA VAL A 88 4.40 -21.86 1.71
C VAL A 88 3.28 -22.75 1.15
N ASN A 89 3.41 -24.07 1.21
CA ASN A 89 2.36 -25.02 0.80
C ASN A 89 1.16 -25.12 1.75
N THR A 90 1.23 -24.47 2.92
CA THR A 90 0.15 -24.40 3.90
C THR A 90 -0.48 -23.03 3.95
N LEU A 91 -0.12 -22.14 3.01
CA LEU A 91 -0.60 -20.77 2.94
C LEU A 91 -2.12 -20.73 2.71
N CYS A 92 -2.82 -20.02 3.58
CA CYS A 92 -4.25 -19.76 3.47
C CYS A 92 -4.52 -18.35 2.99
N SER A 93 -3.92 -17.35 3.65
CA SER A 93 -4.02 -15.96 3.25
C SER A 93 -2.67 -15.28 3.16
N LEU A 94 -2.54 -14.42 2.16
CA LEU A 94 -1.42 -13.50 1.98
C LEU A 94 -1.98 -12.10 1.74
N TYR A 95 -1.83 -11.23 2.73
CA TYR A 95 -2.20 -9.82 2.63
C TYR A 95 -0.94 -9.00 2.42
N ILE A 96 -0.86 -8.28 1.30
CA ILE A 96 0.30 -7.43 0.99
C ILE A 96 -0.11 -5.97 1.14
N CYS A 97 0.54 -5.24 2.04
CA CYS A 97 0.20 -3.87 2.35
C CYS A 97 1.08 -2.89 1.59
N LYS A 98 0.45 -2.12 0.69
CA LYS A 98 1.07 -1.03 -0.09
C LYS A 98 1.21 0.29 0.70
N GLY A 99 1.06 0.23 2.02
CA GLY A 99 0.97 1.39 2.90
C GLY A 99 -0.46 1.89 3.11
N ARG A 100 -0.58 2.93 3.92
CA ARG A 100 -1.84 3.58 4.30
C ARG A 100 -1.91 4.95 3.64
N ASN A 101 -3.05 5.31 3.06
CA ASN A 101 -3.31 6.69 2.69
C ASN A 101 -3.44 7.55 3.96
N VAL A 102 -2.36 8.23 4.34
CA VAL A 102 -2.30 9.12 5.51
C VAL A 102 -2.94 10.49 5.26
N ALA A 103 -3.19 10.86 3.99
CA ALA A 103 -3.85 12.11 3.62
C ALA A 103 -5.37 12.06 3.81
N LEU A 104 -5.97 10.86 3.82
CA LEU A 104 -7.42 10.67 3.92
C LEU A 104 -8.02 11.46 5.10
N LYS A 105 -8.94 12.38 4.77
CA LYS A 105 -9.67 13.26 5.70
C LYS A 105 -8.79 14.15 6.58
N GLN A 106 -7.55 14.40 6.17
CA GLN A 106 -6.71 15.40 6.82
C GLN A 106 -7.18 16.83 6.48
N PRO A 107 -6.87 17.82 7.33
CA PRO A 107 -7.14 19.22 7.03
C PRO A 107 -6.46 19.68 5.75
N THR A 108 -7.21 20.44 4.94
CA THR A 108 -6.70 21.03 3.69
C THR A 108 -7.14 22.47 3.57
N THR A 109 -6.37 23.26 2.84
CA THR A 109 -6.73 24.62 2.43
C THR A 109 -6.39 24.81 0.97
N GLN A 110 -7.08 25.73 0.30
CA GLN A 110 -6.69 26.20 -1.03
C GLN A 110 -6.80 27.71 -1.08
N THR A 111 -6.03 28.34 -1.95
CA THR A 111 -5.89 29.80 -2.02
C THR A 111 -7.20 30.53 -2.31
N SER A 112 -8.09 29.89 -3.08
CA SER A 112 -9.43 30.39 -3.36
C SER A 112 -10.38 29.23 -3.66
N ASN A 113 -11.69 29.44 -3.56
CA ASN A 113 -12.70 28.49 -4.01
C ASN A 113 -13.38 29.03 -5.26
N TYR A 114 -13.63 28.17 -6.25
CA TYR A 114 -14.50 28.54 -7.38
C TYR A 114 -15.92 28.86 -6.89
N VAL A 115 -16.48 29.96 -7.38
CA VAL A 115 -17.62 30.63 -6.73
C VAL A 115 -18.97 30.00 -7.06
N ASN A 116 -19.08 29.33 -8.21
CA ASN A 116 -20.37 28.85 -8.72
C ASN A 116 -20.74 27.43 -8.24
N LEU A 117 -19.79 26.69 -7.65
CA LEU A 117 -19.98 25.29 -7.22
C LEU A 117 -19.16 25.00 -5.96
N ILE A 118 -19.63 24.05 -5.14
CA ILE A 118 -18.93 23.63 -3.91
C ILE A 118 -17.81 22.66 -4.29
N PHE A 119 -16.60 23.19 -4.53
CA PHE A 119 -15.37 22.41 -4.78
C PHE A 119 -14.31 22.66 -3.69
N PRO A 120 -14.60 22.32 -2.43
CA PRO A 120 -13.71 22.61 -1.30
C PRO A 120 -12.40 21.84 -1.43
N SER A 121 -11.35 22.36 -0.80
CA SER A 121 -10.03 21.70 -0.74
C SER A 121 -10.10 20.29 -0.15
N SER A 122 -11.11 19.98 0.68
CA SER A 122 -11.27 18.66 1.29
C SER A 122 -11.56 17.54 0.30
N ASN A 123 -12.07 17.87 -0.89
CA ASN A 123 -12.41 16.89 -1.92
C ASN A 123 -11.19 16.07 -2.36
N ALA A 124 -9.99 16.66 -2.41
CA ALA A 124 -8.78 15.93 -2.80
C ALA A 124 -8.34 14.83 -1.81
N VAL A 125 -8.98 14.75 -0.63
CA VAL A 125 -8.65 13.78 0.42
C VAL A 125 -9.88 13.10 1.03
N ASP A 126 -11.04 13.12 0.35
CA ASP A 126 -12.27 12.53 0.85
C ASP A 126 -12.36 10.99 0.65
N GLY A 127 -11.49 10.44 -0.21
CA GLY A 127 -11.44 9.03 -0.57
C GLY A 127 -12.22 8.67 -1.83
N ASN A 128 -12.77 9.65 -2.54
CA ASN A 128 -13.46 9.48 -3.81
C ASN A 128 -12.56 9.92 -4.97
N SER A 129 -12.24 8.97 -5.87
CA SER A 129 -11.48 9.25 -7.09
C SER A 129 -12.36 9.41 -8.33
N SER A 130 -13.68 9.59 -8.16
CA SER A 130 -14.57 9.89 -9.29
C SER A 130 -14.23 11.26 -9.89
N TRP A 131 -14.33 11.33 -11.20
CA TRP A 131 -14.12 12.53 -12.01
C TRP A 131 -15.44 13.29 -12.26
N ASP A 132 -16.56 12.80 -11.71
CA ASP A 132 -17.85 13.48 -11.80
C ASP A 132 -17.80 14.87 -11.12
N ASN A 133 -18.61 15.78 -11.65
CA ASN A 133 -18.75 17.13 -11.11
C ASN A 133 -19.09 17.08 -9.60
N GLY A 134 -18.16 17.54 -8.78
CA GLY A 134 -18.34 17.71 -7.33
C GLY A 134 -17.28 17.02 -6.47
N PHE A 135 -16.43 16.16 -7.05
CA PHE A 135 -15.41 15.41 -6.30
C PHE A 135 -13.98 15.94 -6.50
N CYS A 136 -13.77 16.89 -7.41
CA CYS A 136 -12.50 17.60 -7.56
C CYS A 136 -12.44 18.85 -6.65
N THR A 137 -11.23 19.31 -6.36
CA THR A 137 -10.98 20.66 -5.83
C THR A 137 -10.95 21.66 -6.97
N HIS A 138 -11.36 22.91 -6.76
CA HIS A 138 -11.32 23.94 -7.80
C HIS A 138 -11.03 25.31 -7.20
N THR A 139 -9.87 25.89 -7.52
CA THR A 139 -9.56 27.30 -7.22
C THR A 139 -10.26 28.23 -8.19
N LYS A 140 -10.35 29.53 -7.92
CA LYS A 140 -11.00 30.46 -8.84
C LYS A 140 -10.30 30.50 -10.22
N GLY A 141 -8.98 30.33 -10.25
CA GLY A 141 -8.16 30.28 -11.46
C GLY A 141 -7.99 31.65 -12.15
N GLU A 142 -9.08 32.35 -12.44
CA GLU A 142 -9.05 33.66 -13.10
C GLU A 142 -8.50 34.76 -12.19
N GLY A 143 -7.40 35.39 -12.64
CA GLY A 143 -6.73 36.49 -11.94
C GLY A 143 -5.84 36.05 -10.76
N GLU A 144 -5.63 34.74 -10.59
CA GLU A 144 -4.80 34.18 -9.53
C GLU A 144 -3.42 33.78 -10.07
N SER A 145 -2.36 34.41 -9.56
CA SER A 145 -1.00 34.22 -10.10
C SER A 145 -0.33 32.92 -9.64
N ALA A 146 -0.79 32.32 -8.54
CA ALA A 146 -0.20 31.10 -7.97
C ALA A 146 -1.25 30.32 -7.16
N PRO A 147 -2.22 29.65 -7.83
CA PRO A 147 -3.19 28.83 -7.13
C PRO A 147 -2.47 27.68 -6.41
N THR A 148 -2.72 27.52 -5.11
CA THR A 148 -2.13 26.42 -4.34
C THR A 148 -3.18 25.68 -3.52
N TRP A 149 -2.91 24.41 -3.32
CA TRP A 149 -3.64 23.54 -2.40
C TRP A 149 -2.64 22.99 -1.38
N THR A 150 -3.00 23.03 -0.11
CA THR A 150 -2.15 22.66 1.01
C THR A 150 -2.82 21.56 1.83
N LEU A 151 -2.06 20.49 2.10
CA LEU A 151 -2.42 19.42 3.03
C LEU A 151 -1.68 19.64 4.34
N SER A 152 -2.39 19.62 5.46
CA SER A 152 -1.80 19.67 6.80
C SER A 152 -2.03 18.35 7.52
N PHE A 153 -0.97 17.68 7.95
CA PHE A 153 -1.09 16.49 8.78
C PHE A 153 -1.22 16.88 10.26
N LYS A 154 -2.23 16.33 10.95
CA LYS A 154 -2.42 16.57 12.39
C LYS A 154 -1.33 15.97 13.28
N SER A 155 -0.56 15.03 12.74
CA SER A 155 0.55 14.35 13.41
C SER A 155 1.73 14.26 12.43
N LEU A 156 2.94 14.10 12.96
CA LEU A 156 4.10 13.79 12.13
C LEU A 156 3.86 12.47 11.39
N VAL A 157 4.09 12.48 10.08
CA VAL A 157 3.97 11.31 9.21
C VAL A 157 5.19 11.25 8.28
N THR A 158 5.65 10.03 8.00
CA THR A 158 6.65 9.78 6.96
C THR A 158 5.91 9.51 5.65
N VAL A 159 6.05 10.41 4.68
CA VAL A 159 5.43 10.26 3.36
C VAL A 159 6.41 9.54 2.44
N ALA A 160 6.06 8.34 2.00
CA ALA A 160 6.86 7.56 1.05
C ALA A 160 6.51 7.87 -0.42
N SER A 161 5.24 8.18 -0.69
CA SER A 161 4.75 8.50 -2.03
C SER A 161 3.47 9.32 -1.97
N TYR A 162 3.12 9.93 -3.10
CA TYR A 162 1.84 10.59 -3.31
C TYR A 162 1.26 10.15 -4.66
N THR A 163 -0.08 10.14 -4.74
CA THR A 163 -0.82 9.86 -5.97
C THR A 163 -1.79 11.01 -6.19
N ILE A 164 -1.71 11.64 -7.36
CA ILE A 164 -2.56 12.77 -7.75
C ILE A 164 -3.47 12.28 -8.87
N TYR A 165 -4.77 12.45 -8.69
CA TYR A 165 -5.78 12.17 -9.70
C TYR A 165 -6.14 13.49 -10.36
N ASN A 166 -5.90 13.59 -11.67
CA ASN A 166 -6.31 14.76 -12.42
C ASN A 166 -7.77 14.60 -12.88
N ARG A 167 -8.45 15.73 -13.10
CA ARG A 167 -9.71 15.74 -13.85
C ARG A 167 -9.45 15.17 -15.24
N VAL A 168 -10.38 14.37 -15.75
CA VAL A 168 -10.39 13.92 -17.14
C VAL A 168 -11.34 14.85 -17.89
N ASP A 169 -10.77 15.76 -18.66
CA ASP A 169 -11.46 16.66 -19.59
C ASP A 169 -11.06 16.40 -21.05
#